data_AF-A0A934BD61-F1
#
_entry.id   AF-A0A934BD61-F1
#
_cell.length_a   1.000
_cell.length_b   1.000
_cell.length_c   1.000
_cell.angle_alpha   90.00
_cell.angle_beta   90.00
_cell.angle_gamma   90.00
#
_symmetry.space_group_name_H-M   'P 1'
#
loop_
_entity.id
_entity.type
_entity.pdbx_description
1 polymer ?
#
loop_
_entity_poly.entity_id
_entity_poly.type
_entity_poly.pdbx_seq_one_letter_code
_entity_poly.pdbx_strand_id
1 'polypeptide(L)'
;MEPAKLRSDRVVLDTSLFVNPDIRHDFGNTPTEAIEGFLVLAGQIPELEFYMPTSIFAELMNFVEKEKIPGRLLRILRQKSPRKHELTCPAFLLYELIEDIRERVNKGMRVAEKAVRSVGKSEEKEVIQSMRKNFREALREGIIDSKEDVDLILLAKELDALLVTADQGAIKWAEKMGVRWLMPEKFKDYLLSFI
;
A
#
# COMPACT_ATOMS: atom_id res chain seq x y z
N MET A 1 35.90 -15.91 13.27
CA MET A 1 34.78 -14.98 13.50
C MET A 1 34.47 -14.36 12.16
N GLU A 2 33.32 -14.69 11.55
CA GLU A 2 32.88 -14.00 10.33
C GLU A 2 32.70 -12.51 10.65
N PRO A 3 33.09 -11.59 9.76
CA PRO A 3 32.79 -10.19 9.96
C PRO A 3 31.26 -10.04 9.99
N ALA A 4 30.73 -9.46 11.06
CA ALA A 4 29.32 -9.10 11.12
C ALA A 4 29.05 -8.17 9.94
N LYS A 5 28.38 -8.68 8.90
CA LYS A 5 27.85 -7.85 7.81
C LYS A 5 27.10 -6.70 8.48
N LEU A 6 27.53 -5.46 8.24
CA LEU A 6 26.78 -4.28 8.62
C LEU A 6 25.37 -4.49 8.05
N ARG A 7 24.39 -4.68 8.93
CA ARG A 7 23.05 -5.10 8.52
C ARG A 7 22.38 -3.86 7.96
N SER A 8 22.30 -3.75 6.64
CA SER A 8 21.59 -2.65 6.00
C SER A 8 20.14 -2.62 6.47
N ASP A 9 19.67 -1.44 6.84
CA ASP A 9 18.28 -1.22 7.22
C ASP A 9 17.40 -1.33 5.97
N ARG A 10 16.29 -2.04 6.09
CA ARG A 10 15.40 -2.30 4.95
C ARG A 10 14.22 -1.35 5.00
N VAL A 11 13.82 -0.87 3.84
CA VAL A 11 12.70 0.05 3.68
C VAL A 11 11.78 -0.47 2.59
N VAL A 12 10.49 -0.59 2.88
CA VAL A 12 9.45 -0.92 1.91
C VAL A 12 8.72 0.36 1.53
N LEU A 13 8.64 0.64 0.23
CA LEU A 13 8.06 1.87 -0.30
C LEU A 13 6.69 1.59 -0.94
N ASP A 14 5.75 2.48 -0.65
CA ASP A 14 4.45 2.57 -1.30
C ASP A 14 4.50 3.51 -2.54
N THR A 15 3.58 3.32 -3.48
CA THR A 15 3.41 4.20 -4.66
C THR A 15 3.07 5.64 -4.28
N SER A 16 2.35 5.83 -3.16
CA SER A 16 1.90 7.14 -2.68
C SER A 16 3.05 8.13 -2.53
N LEU A 17 4.26 7.65 -2.19
CA LEU A 17 5.49 8.43 -2.12
C LEU A 17 5.82 9.17 -3.43
N PHE A 18 5.56 8.53 -4.57
CA PHE A 18 5.92 9.05 -5.89
C PHE A 18 4.74 9.69 -6.62
N VAL A 19 3.52 9.24 -6.31
CA VAL A 19 2.31 9.63 -7.06
C VAL A 19 1.58 10.79 -6.41
N ASN A 20 1.50 10.85 -5.07
CA ASN A 20 0.75 11.89 -4.38
C ASN A 20 1.42 13.27 -4.57
N PRO A 21 0.74 14.28 -5.15
CA PRO A 21 1.29 15.62 -5.34
C PRO A 21 1.84 16.26 -4.06
N ASP A 22 1.15 16.07 -2.94
CA ASP A 22 1.48 16.70 -1.66
C ASP A 22 2.74 16.09 -1.03
N ILE A 23 3.16 14.92 -1.48
CA ILE A 23 4.33 14.19 -0.96
C ILE A 23 5.48 14.25 -1.96
N ARG A 24 5.21 13.98 -3.24
CA ARG A 24 6.25 13.79 -4.24
C ARG A 24 7.10 15.03 -4.51
N HIS A 25 6.58 16.23 -4.20
CA HIS A 25 7.26 17.52 -4.40
C HIS A 25 8.65 17.58 -3.72
N ASP A 26 8.87 16.76 -2.69
CA ASP A 26 10.17 16.59 -2.05
C ASP A 26 11.25 16.02 -2.97
N PHE A 27 10.84 15.23 -3.98
CA PHE A 27 11.71 14.54 -4.91
C PHE A 27 11.57 15.02 -6.37
N GLY A 28 10.40 15.50 -6.78
CA GLY A 28 10.14 15.99 -8.13
C GLY A 28 8.68 16.45 -8.37
N ASN A 29 8.41 17.15 -9.47
CA ASN A 29 7.07 17.70 -9.73
C ASN A 29 6.13 16.68 -10.38
N THR A 30 6.69 15.72 -11.12
CA THR A 30 5.97 14.59 -11.74
C THR A 30 6.37 13.27 -11.08
N PRO A 31 5.56 12.19 -11.21
CA PRO A 31 5.95 10.87 -10.69
C PRO A 31 7.28 10.37 -11.25
N THR A 32 7.56 10.62 -12.54
CA THR A 32 8.84 10.28 -13.18
C THR A 32 10.01 11.04 -12.53
N GLU A 33 9.88 12.37 -12.37
CA GLU A 33 10.91 13.19 -11.71
C GLU A 33 11.12 12.79 -10.25
N ALA A 34 10.04 12.46 -9.53
CA ALA A 34 10.13 12.02 -8.14
C ALA A 34 10.94 10.72 -7.99
N ILE A 35 10.77 9.77 -8.91
CA ILE A 35 11.62 8.57 -8.97
C ILE A 35 13.07 8.96 -9.24
N GLU A 36 13.33 9.84 -10.20
CA GLU A 36 14.70 10.27 -10.51
C GLU A 36 15.39 10.93 -9.31
N GLY A 37 14.71 11.86 -8.63
CA GLY A 37 15.18 12.54 -7.44
C GLY A 37 15.44 11.57 -6.27
N PHE A 38 14.51 10.63 -6.05
CA PHE A 38 14.72 9.55 -5.08
C PHE A 38 15.98 8.74 -5.40
N LEU A 39 16.19 8.35 -6.66
CA LEU A 39 17.35 7.54 -7.05
C LEU A 39 18.69 8.28 -6.88
N VAL A 40 18.70 9.61 -6.97
CA VAL A 40 19.90 10.41 -6.68
C VAL A 40 20.28 10.29 -5.21
N LEU A 41 19.32 10.45 -4.30
CA LEU A 41 19.54 10.36 -2.85
C LEU A 41 19.82 8.91 -2.41
N ALA A 42 18.94 7.98 -2.78
CA ALA A 42 19.06 6.57 -2.42
C ALA A 42 20.35 5.93 -2.96
N GLY A 43 20.86 6.41 -4.09
CA GLY A 43 22.13 5.94 -4.66
C GLY A 43 23.37 6.27 -3.82
N GLN A 44 23.26 7.20 -2.86
CA GLN A 44 24.34 7.65 -1.98
C GLN A 44 24.34 6.93 -0.63
N ILE A 45 23.31 6.13 -0.31
CA ILE A 45 23.08 5.56 1.02
C ILE A 45 23.15 4.02 0.95
N PRO A 46 24.36 3.41 1.01
CA PRO A 46 24.52 1.95 0.97
C PRO A 46 23.98 1.23 2.22
N GLU A 47 23.74 1.96 3.31
CA GLU A 47 23.17 1.46 4.56
C GLU A 47 21.68 1.09 4.42
N LEU A 48 20.99 1.58 3.39
CA LEU A 48 19.57 1.34 3.16
C LEU A 48 19.32 0.43 1.95
N GLU A 49 18.46 -0.57 2.13
CA GLU A 49 17.95 -1.40 1.04
C GLU A 49 16.46 -1.12 0.80
N PHE A 50 16.11 -0.65 -0.40
CA PHE A 50 14.74 -0.30 -0.76
C PHE A 50 14.03 -1.44 -1.47
N TYR A 51 12.78 -1.69 -1.06
CA TYR A 51 11.93 -2.76 -1.55
C TYR A 51 10.56 -2.25 -1.96
N MET A 52 9.94 -2.91 -2.92
CA MET A 52 8.55 -2.67 -3.32
C MET A 52 7.91 -3.99 -3.78
N PRO A 53 6.68 -4.30 -3.37
CA PRO A 53 5.95 -5.45 -3.92
C PRO A 53 5.77 -5.34 -5.43
N THR A 54 5.76 -6.47 -6.15
CA THR A 54 5.63 -6.46 -7.61
C THR A 54 4.29 -5.89 -8.09
N SER A 55 3.21 -6.10 -7.33
CA SER A 55 1.88 -5.52 -7.58
C SER A 55 1.92 -3.99 -7.52
N ILE A 56 2.44 -3.45 -6.43
CA ILE A 56 2.64 -2.02 -6.19
C ILE A 56 3.54 -1.40 -7.26
N PHE A 57 4.64 -2.07 -7.62
CA PHE A 57 5.53 -1.58 -8.67
C PHE A 57 4.82 -1.52 -10.03
N ALA A 58 4.02 -2.53 -10.37
CA ALA A 58 3.26 -2.55 -11.61
C ALA A 58 2.23 -1.39 -11.67
N GLU A 59 1.61 -1.08 -10.53
CA GLU A 59 0.72 0.09 -10.41
C GLU A 59 1.48 1.41 -10.59
N LEU A 60 2.64 1.57 -9.93
CA LEU A 60 3.50 2.74 -10.09
C LEU A 60 3.87 2.99 -11.57
N MET A 61 4.15 1.92 -12.31
CA MET A 61 4.51 2.01 -13.73
C MET A 61 3.38 2.54 -14.63
N ASN A 62 2.14 2.63 -14.14
CA ASN A 62 1.02 3.26 -14.87
C ASN A 62 1.00 4.79 -14.74
N PHE A 63 1.77 5.35 -13.80
CA PHE A 63 1.80 6.80 -13.51
C PHE A 63 3.04 7.51 -14.09
N VAL A 64 3.96 6.77 -14.70
CA VAL A 64 5.27 7.29 -15.13
C VAL A 64 5.48 7.12 -16.63
N GLU A 65 6.35 7.97 -17.19
CA GLU A 65 6.84 7.85 -18.56
C GLU A 65 7.93 6.78 -18.61
N LYS A 66 7.56 5.55 -19.00
CA LYS A 66 8.43 4.37 -18.91
C LYS A 66 9.76 4.54 -19.65
N GLU A 67 9.76 5.28 -20.75
CA GLU A 67 10.94 5.54 -21.59
C GLU A 67 11.97 6.43 -20.89
N LYS A 68 11.55 7.22 -19.89
CA LYS A 68 12.42 8.11 -19.12
C LYS A 68 12.94 7.46 -17.83
N ILE A 69 12.38 6.31 -17.43
CA ILE A 69 12.81 5.63 -16.21
C ILE A 69 14.24 5.10 -16.36
N PRO A 70 15.20 5.54 -15.51
CA PRO A 70 16.58 5.11 -15.65
C PRO A 70 16.74 3.64 -15.24
N GLY A 71 17.55 2.89 -15.99
CA GLY A 71 17.79 1.46 -15.71
C GLY A 71 18.36 1.16 -14.33
N ARG A 72 18.96 2.16 -13.65
CA ARG A 72 19.43 2.04 -12.26
C ARG A 72 18.30 1.89 -11.24
N LEU A 73 17.05 2.18 -11.60
CA LEU A 73 15.88 2.00 -10.73
C LEU A 73 15.84 0.58 -10.17
N LEU A 74 15.93 -0.44 -11.04
CA LEU A 74 15.85 -1.85 -10.64
C LEU A 74 17.04 -2.32 -9.80
N ARG A 75 18.15 -1.58 -9.83
CA ARG A 75 19.31 -1.84 -8.98
C ARG A 75 19.11 -1.29 -7.56
N ILE A 76 18.52 -0.10 -7.44
CA ILE A 76 18.32 0.61 -6.16
C ILE A 76 17.04 0.14 -5.48
N LEU A 77 15.94 0.02 -6.23
CA LEU A 77 14.64 -0.46 -5.75
C LEU A 77 14.44 -1.93 -6.13
N ARG A 78 14.45 -2.81 -5.13
CA ARG A 78 14.30 -4.25 -5.31
C ARG A 78 12.83 -4.63 -5.34
N GLN A 79 12.36 -5.11 -6.48
CA GLN A 79 11.02 -5.68 -6.59
C GLN A 79 10.97 -7.03 -5.87
N LYS A 80 10.08 -7.17 -4.90
CA LYS A 80 9.91 -8.42 -4.15
C LYS A 80 8.50 -8.52 -3.59
N SER A 81 7.75 -9.53 -3.99
CA SER A 81 6.51 -9.89 -3.30
C SER A 81 6.80 -10.61 -1.98
N PRO A 82 5.89 -10.53 -0.99
CA PRO A 82 6.01 -11.34 0.22
C PRO A 82 5.91 -12.82 -0.12
N ARG A 83 6.55 -13.66 0.69
CA ARG A 83 6.50 -15.14 0.59
C ARG A 83 5.17 -15.67 1.11
N LYS A 84 4.09 -15.41 0.38
CA LYS A 84 2.68 -15.68 0.78
C LYS A 84 2.42 -17.12 1.28
N HIS A 85 3.20 -18.10 0.82
CA HIS A 85 3.05 -19.51 1.20
C HIS A 85 3.87 -19.93 2.43
N GLU A 86 4.93 -19.20 2.77
CA GLU A 86 5.87 -19.55 3.84
C GLU A 86 5.72 -18.66 5.07
N LEU A 87 5.13 -17.47 4.88
CA LEU A 87 5.06 -16.45 5.91
C LEU A 87 4.06 -16.83 7.01
N THR A 88 4.55 -16.89 8.25
CA THR A 88 3.70 -17.10 9.42
C THR A 88 2.94 -15.82 9.76
N CYS A 89 1.63 -15.92 9.79
CA CYS A 89 0.72 -14.82 10.06
C CYS A 89 0.04 -15.01 11.43
N PRO A 90 -0.01 -13.98 12.30
CA PRO A 90 -0.78 -14.05 13.53
C PRO A 90 -2.26 -14.38 13.27
N ALA A 91 -2.85 -15.23 14.10
CA ALA A 91 -4.25 -15.66 13.92
C ALA A 91 -5.26 -14.51 14.00
N PHE A 92 -4.95 -13.41 14.72
CA PHE A 92 -5.88 -12.28 14.86
C PHE A 92 -6.26 -11.64 13.51
N LEU A 93 -5.36 -11.69 12.51
CA LEU A 93 -5.66 -11.24 11.15
C LEU A 93 -6.86 -11.98 10.55
N LEU A 94 -6.99 -13.29 10.84
CA LEU A 94 -8.15 -14.07 10.42
C LEU A 94 -9.42 -13.64 11.15
N TYR A 95 -9.35 -13.37 12.45
CA TYR A 95 -10.50 -12.89 13.22
C TYR A 95 -10.99 -11.53 12.72
N GLU A 96 -10.08 -10.59 12.48
CA GLU A 96 -10.39 -9.28 11.93
C GLU A 96 -11.01 -9.37 10.53
N LEU A 97 -10.47 -10.25 9.66
CA LEU A 97 -11.06 -10.50 8.35
C LEU A 97 -12.50 -11.03 8.47
N ILE A 98 -12.75 -11.94 9.41
CA ILE A 98 -14.10 -12.48 9.64
C ILE A 98 -15.06 -11.39 10.13
N GLU A 99 -14.64 -10.53 11.06
CA GLU A 99 -15.47 -9.42 11.53
C GLU A 99 -15.75 -8.39 10.42
N ASP A 100 -14.74 -8.03 9.63
CA ASP A 100 -14.90 -7.14 8.48
C ASP A 100 -15.88 -7.71 7.44
N ILE A 101 -15.75 -9.01 7.11
CA ILE A 101 -16.70 -9.69 6.21
C ILE A 101 -18.12 -9.67 6.79
N ARG A 102 -18.28 -9.94 8.09
CA ARG A 102 -19.59 -9.91 8.76
C ARG A 102 -20.23 -8.52 8.66
N GLU A 103 -19.47 -7.47 8.93
CA GLU A 103 -19.95 -6.09 8.81
C GLU A 103 -20.37 -5.76 7.38
N ARG A 104 -19.55 -6.12 6.38
CA ARG A 104 -19.87 -5.91 4.95
C ARG A 104 -21.14 -6.66 4.52
N VAL A 105 -21.29 -7.92 4.94
CA VAL A 105 -22.51 -8.72 4.67
C VAL A 105 -23.74 -8.05 5.29
N ASN A 106 -23.64 -7.57 6.53
CA ASN A 106 -24.74 -6.86 7.20
C ASN A 106 -25.09 -5.54 6.50
N LYS A 107 -24.10 -4.76 6.04
CA LYS A 107 -24.33 -3.56 5.24
C LYS A 107 -25.04 -3.90 3.92
N GLY A 108 -24.58 -4.94 3.22
CA GLY A 108 -25.20 -5.43 1.99
C GLY A 108 -26.66 -5.85 2.18
N MET A 109 -26.96 -6.55 3.27
CA MET A 109 -28.33 -6.94 3.65
C MET A 109 -29.24 -5.70 3.82
N ARG A 110 -28.77 -4.66 4.53
CA ARG A 110 -29.53 -3.41 4.69
C ARG A 110 -29.80 -2.71 3.36
N VAL A 111 -28.85 -2.73 2.44
CA VAL A 111 -29.04 -2.19 1.08
C VAL A 111 -30.12 -2.96 0.34
N ALA A 112 -30.11 -4.30 0.43
CA ALA A 112 -31.15 -5.14 -0.17
C ALA A 112 -32.54 -4.90 0.44
N GLU A 113 -32.64 -4.81 1.78
CA GLU A 113 -33.89 -4.46 2.47
C GLU A 113 -34.45 -3.11 1.99
N LYS A 114 -33.59 -2.10 1.84
CA LYS A 114 -33.98 -0.77 1.35
C LYS A 114 -34.52 -0.84 -0.08
N ALA A 115 -33.89 -1.64 -0.94
CA ALA A 115 -34.35 -1.85 -2.31
C ALA A 115 -35.75 -2.50 -2.33
N VAL A 116 -35.96 -3.57 -1.54
CA VAL A 116 -37.28 -4.25 -1.43
C VAL A 116 -38.37 -3.28 -0.95
N ARG A 117 -38.08 -2.44 0.05
CA ARG A 117 -39.01 -1.41 0.56
C ARG A 117 -39.32 -0.28 -0.44
N SER A 118 -38.55 -0.18 -1.51
CA SER A 118 -38.69 0.85 -2.56
C SER A 118 -39.50 0.34 -3.76
N VAL A 119 -39.77 -0.96 -3.83
CA VAL A 119 -40.64 -1.55 -4.86
C VAL A 119 -42.05 -0.96 -4.72
N GLY A 120 -42.61 -0.47 -5.83
CA GLY A 120 -43.89 0.24 -5.87
C GLY A 120 -43.83 1.75 -5.59
N LYS A 121 -42.66 2.28 -5.18
CA LYS A 121 -42.42 3.73 -5.04
C LYS A 121 -41.65 4.34 -6.21
N SER A 122 -40.93 3.51 -6.96
CA SER A 122 -40.11 3.88 -8.12
C SER A 122 -40.18 2.78 -9.17
N GLU A 123 -39.72 3.06 -10.39
CA GLU A 123 -39.64 2.04 -11.44
C GLU A 123 -38.62 0.95 -11.07
N GLU A 124 -38.93 -0.30 -11.43
CA GLU A 124 -38.10 -1.47 -11.14
C GLU A 124 -36.64 -1.27 -11.59
N LYS A 125 -36.45 -0.70 -12.78
CA LYS A 125 -35.13 -0.44 -13.36
C LYS A 125 -34.29 0.51 -12.50
N GLU A 126 -34.89 1.56 -11.96
CA GLU A 126 -34.22 2.52 -11.09
C GLU A 126 -33.84 1.90 -9.75
N VAL A 127 -34.75 1.08 -9.18
CA VAL A 127 -34.50 0.35 -7.93
C VAL A 127 -33.31 -0.60 -8.10
N ILE A 128 -33.25 -1.36 -9.20
CA ILE A 128 -32.14 -2.28 -9.51
C ILE A 128 -30.82 -1.51 -9.67
N GLN A 129 -30.83 -0.40 -10.41
CA GLN A 129 -29.62 0.41 -10.63
C GLN A 129 -29.11 1.01 -9.31
N SER A 130 -30.00 1.60 -8.51
CA SER A 130 -29.69 2.16 -7.20
C SER A 130 -29.16 1.10 -6.24
N MET A 131 -29.83 -0.06 -6.16
CA MET A 131 -29.38 -1.18 -5.34
C MET A 131 -27.97 -1.62 -5.74
N ARG A 132 -27.71 -1.84 -7.03
CA ARG A 132 -26.38 -2.27 -7.51
C ARG A 132 -25.28 -1.25 -7.18
N LYS A 133 -25.58 0.05 -7.31
CA LYS A 133 -24.63 1.12 -6.97
C LYS A 133 -24.33 1.10 -5.47
N ASN A 134 -25.37 1.20 -4.63
CA ASN A 134 -25.24 1.27 -3.17
C ASN A 134 -24.62 -0.01 -2.59
N PHE A 135 -24.89 -1.17 -3.19
CA PHE A 135 -24.33 -2.45 -2.75
C PHE A 135 -22.82 -2.50 -3.02
N ARG A 136 -22.37 -2.03 -4.19
CA ARG A 136 -20.93 -1.92 -4.48
C ARG A 136 -20.22 -0.93 -3.56
N GLU A 137 -20.85 0.20 -3.27
CA GLU A 137 -20.31 1.22 -2.34
C GLU A 137 -20.22 0.65 -0.91
N ALA A 138 -21.29 0.04 -0.41
CA ALA A 138 -21.34 -0.52 0.94
C ALA A 138 -20.33 -1.65 1.19
N LEU A 139 -20.01 -2.45 0.16
CA LEU A 139 -19.01 -3.51 0.24
C LEU A 139 -17.57 -3.01 0.07
N ARG A 140 -17.38 -1.79 -0.44
CA ARG A 140 -16.06 -1.17 -0.61
C ARG A 140 -15.54 -0.49 0.64
N GLU A 141 -16.36 -0.33 1.68
CA GLU A 141 -15.93 0.23 2.96
C GLU A 141 -15.49 -0.89 3.89
N GLY A 142 -14.18 -1.06 4.12
CA GLY A 142 -13.67 -1.93 5.17
C GLY A 142 -12.15 -1.88 5.37
N ILE A 143 -11.64 -2.86 6.10
CA ILE A 143 -10.33 -2.78 6.77
C ILE A 143 -9.14 -3.16 5.87
N ILE A 144 -9.35 -4.03 4.87
CA ILE A 144 -8.36 -4.40 3.85
C ILE A 144 -9.08 -4.32 2.50
N ASP A 145 -8.95 -3.18 1.84
CA ASP A 145 -9.68 -2.94 0.59
C ASP A 145 -8.87 -3.33 -0.65
N SER A 146 -7.56 -3.54 -0.51
CA SER A 146 -6.66 -3.92 -1.60
C SER A 146 -5.73 -5.09 -1.23
N LYS A 147 -5.33 -5.88 -2.22
CA LYS A 147 -4.30 -6.93 -2.05
C LYS A 147 -2.90 -6.32 -1.93
N GLU A 148 -2.78 -5.13 -2.51
CA GLU A 148 -1.63 -4.26 -2.58
C GLU A 148 -1.17 -3.84 -1.16
N ASP A 149 -2.08 -3.37 -0.32
CA ASP A 149 -1.77 -2.98 1.08
C ASP A 149 -1.30 -4.18 1.90
N VAL A 150 -1.95 -5.34 1.73
CA VAL A 150 -1.52 -6.59 2.36
C VAL A 150 -0.10 -6.94 1.94
N ASP A 151 0.21 -6.81 0.65
CA ASP A 151 1.54 -7.12 0.14
C ASP A 151 2.61 -6.19 0.74
N LEU A 152 2.31 -4.90 0.93
CA LEU A 152 3.20 -3.94 1.62
C LEU A 152 3.47 -4.36 3.06
N ILE A 153 2.42 -4.60 3.85
CA ILE A 153 2.52 -4.92 5.27
C ILE A 153 3.25 -6.26 5.47
N LEU A 154 2.88 -7.29 4.70
CA LEU A 154 3.49 -8.61 4.81
C LEU A 154 4.95 -8.59 4.37
N LEU A 155 5.29 -7.85 3.31
CA LEU A 155 6.69 -7.72 2.89
C LEU A 155 7.52 -6.99 3.96
N ALA A 156 6.98 -5.89 4.51
CA ALA A 156 7.66 -5.16 5.58
C ALA A 156 7.86 -6.05 6.81
N LYS A 157 6.87 -6.86 7.17
CA LYS A 157 6.98 -7.85 8.25
C LYS A 157 8.01 -8.94 7.96
N GLU A 158 8.02 -9.50 6.74
CA GLU A 158 9.00 -10.52 6.31
C GLU A 158 10.43 -10.01 6.45
N LEU A 159 10.65 -8.76 6.06
CA LEU A 159 11.97 -8.16 5.97
C LEU A 159 12.43 -7.49 7.26
N ASP A 160 11.56 -7.34 8.26
CA ASP A 160 11.77 -6.46 9.43
C ASP A 160 12.11 -5.01 9.01
N ALA A 161 11.37 -4.54 7.99
CA ALA A 161 11.63 -3.29 7.29
C ALA A 161 10.76 -2.14 7.83
N LEU A 162 11.25 -0.91 7.60
CA LEU A 162 10.46 0.31 7.75
C LEU A 162 9.48 0.42 6.57
N LEU A 163 8.18 0.55 6.84
CA LEU A 163 7.16 0.81 5.82
C LEU A 163 6.98 2.32 5.63
N VAL A 164 7.12 2.81 4.39
CA VAL A 164 6.84 4.21 4.03
C VAL A 164 5.52 4.26 3.27
N THR A 165 4.47 4.79 3.91
CA THR A 165 3.12 4.91 3.32
C THR A 165 2.32 6.02 3.99
N ALA A 166 1.44 6.68 3.23
CA ALA A 166 0.46 7.64 3.76
C ALA A 166 -0.92 7.00 4.04
N ASP A 167 -1.12 5.73 3.65
CA ASP A 167 -2.40 5.05 3.82
C ASP A 167 -2.66 4.73 5.30
N GLN A 168 -3.72 5.33 5.86
CA GLN A 168 -4.08 5.18 7.27
C GLN A 168 -4.53 3.75 7.62
N GLY A 169 -5.14 3.03 6.68
CA GLY A 169 -5.48 1.62 6.82
C GLY A 169 -4.21 0.78 6.92
N ALA A 170 -3.26 0.99 6.01
CA ALA A 170 -1.97 0.30 6.01
C ALA A 170 -1.17 0.57 7.29
N ILE A 171 -1.12 1.83 7.76
CA ILE A 171 -0.45 2.22 9.02
C ILE A 171 -1.08 1.51 10.22
N LYS A 172 -2.40 1.55 10.35
CA LYS A 172 -3.11 0.89 11.47
C LYS A 172 -2.80 -0.61 11.52
N TRP A 173 -2.67 -1.26 10.38
CA TRP A 173 -2.28 -2.66 10.31
C TRP A 173 -0.81 -2.90 10.59
N ALA A 174 0.08 -2.03 10.10
CA ALA A 174 1.48 -2.08 10.42
C ALA A 174 1.67 -2.03 11.96
N GLU A 175 0.95 -1.15 12.66
CA GLU A 175 0.96 -1.08 14.13
C GLU A 175 0.48 -2.38 14.79
N LYS A 176 -0.67 -2.92 14.35
CA LYS A 176 -1.17 -4.21 14.86
C LYS A 176 -0.19 -5.36 14.63
N MET A 177 0.60 -5.31 13.55
CA MET A 177 1.58 -6.33 13.17
C MET A 177 2.98 -6.10 13.76
N GLY A 178 3.19 -4.99 14.47
CA GLY A 178 4.49 -4.59 15.00
C GLY A 178 5.51 -4.28 13.90
N VAL A 179 5.05 -3.68 12.80
CA VAL A 179 5.88 -3.19 11.69
C VAL A 179 6.16 -1.70 11.93
N ARG A 180 7.43 -1.30 11.84
CA ARG A 180 7.82 0.12 11.89
C ARG A 180 7.28 0.84 10.66
N TRP A 181 6.82 2.07 10.83
CA TRP A 181 6.31 2.87 9.71
C TRP A 181 6.83 4.31 9.77
N LEU A 182 6.81 4.99 8.63
CA LEU A 182 7.19 6.40 8.47
C LEU A 182 6.25 7.09 7.49
N MET A 183 5.79 8.29 7.85
CA MET A 183 5.04 9.14 6.94
C MET A 183 5.93 9.60 5.77
N PRO A 184 5.45 9.56 4.52
CA PRO A 184 6.23 9.93 3.35
C PRO A 184 6.80 11.37 3.39
N GLU A 185 6.09 12.32 4.02
CA GLU A 185 6.53 13.70 4.21
C GLU A 185 7.78 13.82 5.10
N LYS A 186 8.11 12.78 5.87
CA LYS A 186 9.34 12.69 6.66
C LYS A 186 10.42 11.84 6.00
N PHE A 187 10.11 11.22 4.86
CA PHE A 187 11.02 10.28 4.23
C PHE A 187 12.29 10.96 3.69
N LYS A 188 12.17 12.17 3.13
CA LYS A 188 13.33 12.92 2.67
C LYS A 188 14.28 13.28 3.81
N ASP A 189 13.76 13.81 4.91
CA ASP A 189 14.54 14.10 6.12
C ASP A 189 15.22 12.84 6.66
N TYR A 190 14.50 11.72 6.66
CA TYR A 190 15.04 10.41 7.03
C TYR A 190 16.22 10.00 6.13
N LEU A 191 16.10 10.10 4.80
CA LEU A 191 17.20 9.81 3.88
C LEU A 191 18.41 10.73 4.10
N LEU A 192 18.17 12.04 4.29
CA LEU A 192 19.23 13.02 4.52
C LEU A 192 19.99 12.78 5.82
N SER A 193 19.42 12.08 6.80
CA SER A 193 20.13 11.73 8.04
C SER A 193 21.28 10.72 7.87
N PHE A 194 21.40 10.10 6.69
CA PHE A 194 22.47 9.15 6.34
C PHE A 194 23.59 9.76 5.49
N ILE A 195 23.47 11.03 5.10
CA ILE A 195 24.42 11.75 4.24
C ILE A 195 25.12 12.83 5.06
#